data_AF-A0A0V1NBI4-F1
#
_entry.id   AF-A0A0V1NBI4-F1
#
_cell.length_a   1.000
_cell.length_b   1.000
_cell.length_c   1.000
_cell.angle_alpha   90.00
_cell.angle_beta   90.00
_cell.angle_gamma   90.00
#
_symmetry.space_group_name_H-M   'P 1'
#
loop_
_entity.id
_entity.type
_entity.pdbx_description
1 polymer ?
#
loop_
_entity_poly.entity_id
_entity_poly.type
_entity_poly.pdbx_seq_one_letter_code
_entity_poly.pdbx_strand_id
1 'polypeptide(L)' 'MPPEALTRSSDVDRWFIRMERYFRAAGVPDNRRAAVVQHHMDEAIRDVLSGLEVEETDDYEKLKTTLFRVFFVNNSD' A
#
# COMPACT_ATOMS: atom_id res chain seq x y z
N MET A 1 -1.61 6.71 -12.15
CA MET A 1 -2.98 6.17 -12.07
C MET A 1 -3.43 6.38 -10.64
N PRO A 2 -4.54 7.09 -10.37
CA PRO A 2 -4.94 7.38 -8.99
C PRO A 2 -5.36 6.07 -8.30
N PRO A 3 -5.29 5.98 -6.96
CA PRO A 3 -5.78 4.82 -6.25
C PRO A 3 -7.29 4.72 -6.50
N GLU A 4 -7.73 3.59 -7.05
CA GLU A 4 -9.09 3.13 -6.81
C GLU A 4 -9.21 3.03 -5.30
N ALA A 5 -10.18 3.74 -4.70
CA ALA A 5 -10.31 3.82 -3.25
C ALA A 5 -10.21 2.41 -2.65
N LEU A 6 -9.14 2.17 -1.87
CA LEU A 6 -8.87 0.88 -1.25
C LEU A 6 -9.91 0.68 -0.14
N THR A 7 -11.11 0.28 -0.52
CA THR A 7 -12.27 0.19 0.39
C THR A 7 -12.56 -1.25 0.79
N ARG A 8 -12.04 -2.23 0.02
CA ARG A 8 -12.17 -3.67 0.28
C ARG A 8 -10.83 -4.38 0.16
N SER A 9 -10.71 -5.53 0.81
CA SER A 9 -9.51 -6.39 0.75
C SER A 9 -9.10 -6.75 -0.69
N SER A 10 -10.06 -7.05 -1.56
CA SER A 10 -9.82 -7.36 -2.98
C SER A 10 -9.21 -6.21 -3.77
N ASP A 11 -9.47 -4.96 -3.36
CA ASP A 11 -8.95 -3.77 -4.02
C ASP A 11 -7.48 -3.55 -3.66
N VAL A 12 -7.10 -3.88 -2.41
CA VAL A 12 -5.70 -3.84 -1.94
C VAL A 12 -4.84 -4.88 -2.66
N ASP A 13 -5.31 -6.13 -2.76
CA ASP A 13 -4.62 -7.19 -3.52
C ASP A 13 -4.37 -6.77 -4.97
N ARG A 14 -5.44 -6.34 -5.66
CA ARG A 14 -5.37 -5.94 -7.06
C ARG A 14 -4.46 -4.72 -7.26
N TRP A 15 -4.46 -3.78 -6.32
CA TRP A 15 -3.60 -2.61 -6.37
C TRP A 15 -2.12 -2.95 -6.22
N PHE A 16 -1.75 -3.81 -5.26
CA PHE A 16 -0.36 -4.27 -5.12
C PHE A 16 0.14 -5.02 -6.35
N ILE A 17 -0.70 -5.87 -6.96
CA ILE A 17 -0.36 -6.55 -8.23
C ILE A 17 -0.03 -5.52 -9.33
N ARG A 18 -0.78 -4.41 -9.41
CA ARG A 18 -0.50 -3.34 -10.39
C ARG A 18 0.80 -2.60 -10.06
N MET A 19 1.04 -2.30 -8.78
CA MET A 19 2.28 -1.64 -8.34
C MET A 19 3.52 -2.51 -8.61
N GLU A 20 3.45 -3.82 -8.37
CA GLU A 20 4.55 -4.76 -8.66
C GLU A 20 4.87 -4.85 -10.15
N ARG A 21 3.83 -4.86 -11.00
CA ARG A 21 4.00 -4.77 -12.47
C ARG A 21 4.66 -3.45 -12.86
N TYR A 22 4.25 -2.34 -12.26
CA TYR A 22 4.84 -1.03 -12.49
C TYR A 22 6.32 -1.00 -12.06
N PHE A 23 6.67 -1.51 -10.88
CA PHE A 23 8.06 -1.56 -10.42
C PHE A 23 8.96 -2.33 -11.38
N ARG A 24 8.48 -3.49 -11.85
CA ARG A 24 9.22 -4.28 -12.84
C ARG A 24 9.39 -3.53 -14.16
N ALA A 25 8.35 -2.87 -14.66
CA ALA A 25 8.40 -2.16 -15.94
C ALA A 25 9.27 -0.89 -15.88
N ALA A 26 9.20 -0.14 -14.78
CA ALA A 26 9.92 1.12 -14.60
C ALA A 26 11.31 0.94 -13.95
N GLY A 27 11.71 -0.29 -13.62
CA GLY A 27 13.00 -0.57 -12.99
C GLY A 27 13.14 0.06 -11.59
N VAL A 28 12.04 0.12 -10.83
CA VAL A 28 12.04 0.77 -9.52
C VAL A 28 12.85 -0.08 -8.52
N PRO A 29 13.91 0.47 -7.91
CA PRO A 29 14.74 -0.26 -6.96
C PRO A 29 13.97 -0.50 -5.65
N ASP A 30 14.28 -1.59 -4.97
CA ASP A 30 13.53 -2.06 -3.79
C ASP A 30 13.40 -0.97 -2.71
N ASN A 31 14.49 -0.25 -2.44
CA ASN A 31 14.55 0.85 -1.46
C ASN A 31 13.73 2.12 -1.84
N ARG A 32 13.09 2.13 -3.01
CA ARG A 32 12.19 3.21 -3.44
C ARG A 32 10.75 2.78 -3.54
N ARG A 33 10.46 1.47 -3.49
CA ARG A 33 9.11 0.95 -3.71
C ARG A 33 8.13 1.46 -2.67
N ALA A 34 8.50 1.44 -1.39
CA ALA A 34 7.62 1.91 -0.32
C ALA A 34 7.20 3.37 -0.50
N ALA A 35 8.15 4.25 -0.82
CA ALA A 35 7.87 5.66 -1.12
C ALA A 35 6.95 5.82 -2.34
N VAL A 36 7.13 5.02 -3.40
CA VAL A 36 6.26 5.06 -4.58
C VAL A 36 4.85 4.58 -4.26
N VAL A 37 4.71 3.55 -3.41
CA VAL A 37 3.40 3.10 -2.91
C VAL A 37 2.73 4.22 -2.12
N GLN A 38 3.42 4.80 -1.13
CA GLN A 38 2.90 5.87 -0.28
C GLN A 38 2.48 7.11 -1.08
N HIS A 39 3.23 7.48 -2.13
CA HIS A 39 2.87 8.58 -3.03
C HIS A 39 1.53 8.33 -3.76
N HIS A 40 1.20 7.08 -4.06
CA HIS A 40 -0.05 6.71 -4.74
C HIS A 40 -1.20 6.40 -3.76
N MET A 41 -0.98 6.51 -2.45
CA MET A 41 -2.03 6.33 -1.45
C MET A 41 -2.91 7.56 -1.32
N ASP A 42 -4.19 7.33 -1.03
CA ASP A 42 -5.11 8.36 -0.60
C ASP A 42 -4.66 8.97 0.74
N GLU A 43 -5.00 10.24 0.98
CA GLU A 43 -4.76 10.96 2.23
C GLU A 43 -5.42 10.23 3.41
N ALA A 44 -6.65 9.73 3.25
CA ALA A 44 -7.35 9.00 4.31
C ALA A 44 -6.61 7.71 4.76
N ILE A 45 -5.91 7.05 3.84
CA ILE A 45 -5.13 5.84 4.16
C ILE A 45 -3.81 6.23 4.83
N ARG A 46 -3.20 7.33 4.40
CA ARG A 46 -2.02 7.89 5.07
C ARG A 46 -2.35 8.26 6.52
N ASP A 47 -3.50 8.90 6.78
CA ASP A 47 -3.94 9.23 8.13
C ASP A 47 -4.14 8.00 9.02
N VAL A 48 -4.74 6.93 8.48
CA VAL A 48 -4.89 5.65 9.21
C VAL A 48 -3.53 5.05 9.54
N LEU A 49 -2.57 5.05 8.60
CA LEU A 49 -1.23 4.55 8.86
C LEU A 49 -0.47 5.41 9.87
N SER A 50 -0.61 6.74 9.80
CA SER A 50 -0.04 7.66 10.79
C SER A 50 -0.61 7.43 12.19
N GLY A 51 -1.91 7.18 12.31
CA GLY A 51 -2.55 6.82 13.59
C GLY A 51 -2.13 5.46 14.14
N LEU A 52 -1.57 4.58 13.30
CA LEU A 52 -1.01 3.28 13.69
C LEU A 52 0.50 3.33 14.00
N GLU A 53 1.08 4.54 14.09
CA GLU A 53 2.53 4.77 14.29
C GLU A 53 3.41 4.05 13.25
N VAL A 54 2.84 3.81 12.07
CA VAL A 54 3.62 3.33 10.93
C VAL A 54 4.31 4.56 10.36
N GLU A 55 5.53 4.83 10.85
CA GLU A 55 6.41 5.84 10.25
C GLU A 55 6.50 5.63 8.73
N GLU A 56 6.74 6.70 7.97
CA GLU A 56 7.06 6.61 6.53
C GLU A 56 8.21 5.59 6.36
N THR A 57 7.81 4.35 6.09
CA THR A 57 8.75 3.24 6.07
C THR A 57 9.28 3.10 4.65
N ASP A 58 10.58 2.93 4.54
CA ASP A 58 11.30 2.50 3.36
C ASP A 58 11.17 0.98 3.12
N ASP A 59 10.62 0.24 4.08
CA ASP A 59 10.33 -1.19 3.99
C ASP A 59 8.98 -1.46 3.32
N TYR A 60 9.06 -1.86 2.05
CA TYR A 60 7.89 -2.19 1.22
C TYR A 60 7.10 -3.40 1.74
N GLU A 61 7.76 -4.42 2.30
CA GLU A 61 7.08 -5.63 2.79
C GLU A 61 6.35 -5.38 4.11
N LYS A 62 6.95 -4.57 4.99
CA LYS A 62 6.29 -4.08 6.21
C LYS A 62 5.07 -3.23 5.87
N LEU A 63 5.18 -2.33 4.89
CA LEU A 63 4.07 -1.50 4.41
C LEU A 63 2.93 -2.36 3.84
N LYS A 64 3.27 -3.33 2.97
CA LYS A 64 2.32 -4.26 2.35
C LYS A 64 1.58 -5.09 3.40
N THR A 65 2.30 -5.70 4.34
CA THR A 65 1.72 -6.51 5.42
C THR A 65 0.80 -5.70 6.32
N THR A 66 1.19 -4.46 6.64
CA THR A 66 0.36 -3.54 7.45
C THR A 66 -0.95 -3.22 6.74
N LEU A 67 -0.91 -2.87 5.46
CA LEU A 67 -2.12 -2.58 4.68
C LEU A 67 -3.02 -3.82 4.57
N PHE A 68 -2.46 -5.01 4.35
CA PHE A 68 -3.24 -6.24 4.41
C PHE A 68 -3.88 -6.43 5.78
N ARG A 69 -3.17 -6.19 6.89
CA ARG A 69 -3.78 -6.29 8.21
C ARG A 69 -4.95 -5.32 8.37
N VAL A 70 -4.79 -4.06 8.00
CA VAL A 70 -5.84 -3.03 8.12
C VAL A 70 -7.08 -3.36 7.27
N PHE A 71 -6.90 -3.82 6.03
CA PHE A 71 -8.02 -4.05 5.13
C PHE A 71 -8.55 -5.49 5.12
N PHE A 72 -7.77 -6.48 5.55
CA PHE A 72 -8.15 -7.90 5.54
C PHE A 72 -8.70 -8.38 6.90
N VAL A 73 -8.17 -7.86 8.03
CA VAL A 73 -8.74 -8.16 9.36
C VAL A 73 -10.14 -7.56 9.51
N ASN A 74 -10.40 -6.42 8.87
CA ASN A 74 -11.70 -5.75 8.89
C ASN A 74 -12.75 -6.35 7.92
N ASN A 75 -12.44 -7.45 7.22
CA ASN A 75 -13.36 -8.13 6.28
C ASN A 75 -13.60 -9.62 6.66
N SER A 76 -13.22 -10.05 7.86
CA SER A 76 -13.53 -11.39 8.38
C SER A 76 -14.80 -11.34 9.23
N ASP A 77 -15.96 -11.25 8.57
CA ASP A 77 -17.27 -11.65 9.14
C ASP A 77 -17.69 -13.01 8.55
#